data_AF-A0A956ID80-F1
#
_entry.id   AF-A0A956ID80-F1
#
_cell.length_a   1.000
_cell.length_b   1.000
_cell.length_c   1.000
_cell.angle_alpha   90.00
_cell.angle_beta   90.00
_cell.angle_gamma   90.00
#
_symmetry.space_group_name_H-M   'P 1'
#
loop_
_entity.id
_entity.type
_entity.pdbx_description
1 polymer ?
#
loop_
_entity_poly.entity_id
_entity_poly.type
_entity_poly.pdbx_seq_one_letter_code
_entity_poly.pdbx_strand_id
1 'polypeptide(L)'
;MLTLADHVRNNGPLSVRDALGWVMRVALLVMEVHRRGLTHGKLHAGSVEIETADCRSAGRVLHPEEVEADPLYFTRARAEGAPPTTVDDVWALGVMLYFALTGRMPFPRGIEAAFDGDQLRPPPPLAVAKSELDVMQPVIDRFLSPEDETMILNIEDLVLGLRDFSPATADLDPLPLSSPVTRRVEAPEPPAATRGAPREEPLPSSTDAPPSAALVPVAPPAALLDPRSLLLLGMGVLLVSVVGLVLWLRGGPTAETTPEPSSAAVAPPASTSGASVGVAPPPVAPAPSSLASGAEPPAPVPAAPVGAGDLMACMAPMLPGDAFKQSRVIADFPCHTRDPKEVMLAITGALMKGGGGSATKAAREWSHLGWYRLAAVAVAKGHCCGTDTPLATPPLLSTCEIDAALALLQETVLHGSDERVARAMEKYWEAVQCARTAGGASFFGVETPPQSKDAAHFVAFVSRLRTHRRSAGHQDDR
;
A
#
# COMPACT_ATOMS: atom_id res chain seq x y z
N MET A 1 -2.03 33.40 2.87
CA MET A 1 -1.51 32.03 2.81
C MET A 1 -0.50 31.95 1.69
N LEU A 2 0.52 31.10 1.80
CA LEU A 2 1.46 30.84 0.72
C LEU A 2 1.13 29.47 0.12
N THR A 3 1.57 29.19 -1.11
CA THR A 3 1.31 27.87 -1.70
C THR A 3 2.25 26.81 -1.10
N LEU A 4 1.83 25.55 -1.11
CA LEU A 4 2.69 24.42 -0.72
C LEU A 4 3.99 24.41 -1.54
N ALA A 5 3.91 24.79 -2.82
CA ALA A 5 5.08 24.98 -3.67
C ALA A 5 6.02 26.08 -3.15
N ASP A 6 5.49 27.25 -2.78
CA ASP A 6 6.29 28.33 -2.22
C ASP A 6 6.92 27.94 -0.89
N HIS A 7 6.19 27.20 -0.06
CA HIS A 7 6.72 26.69 1.20
C HIS A 7 7.96 25.84 0.96
N VAL A 8 7.84 24.83 0.09
CA VAL A 8 8.89 23.84 -0.15
C VAL A 8 10.11 24.49 -0.81
N ARG A 9 9.90 25.45 -1.72
CA ARG A 9 11.00 26.19 -2.36
C ARG A 9 11.75 27.09 -1.40
N ASN A 10 11.05 27.76 -0.49
CA ASN A 10 11.65 28.75 0.41
C ASN A 10 12.24 28.12 1.67
N ASN A 11 11.62 27.06 2.20
CA ASN A 11 11.98 26.46 3.49
C ASN A 11 12.54 25.04 3.37
N GLY A 12 12.52 24.46 2.17
CA GLY A 12 12.95 23.10 1.90
C GLY A 12 11.82 22.06 2.01
N PRO A 13 12.15 20.77 1.80
CA PRO A 13 11.16 19.69 1.79
C PRO A 13 10.48 19.51 3.14
N LEU A 14 9.22 19.05 3.10
CA LEU A 14 8.43 18.78 4.29
C LEU A 14 8.88 17.50 5.02
N SER A 15 8.46 17.36 6.27
CA SER A 15 8.53 16.08 6.98
C SER A 15 7.64 15.04 6.30
N VAL A 16 7.96 13.75 6.46
CA VAL A 16 7.13 12.65 5.92
C VAL A 16 5.68 12.78 6.40
N ARG A 17 5.49 13.07 7.69
CA ARG A 17 4.18 13.26 8.31
C ARG A 17 3.39 14.38 7.63
N ASP A 18 4.02 15.53 7.43
CA ASP A 18 3.32 16.70 6.89
C ASP A 18 3.08 16.57 5.39
N ALA A 19 4.03 16.02 4.63
CA ALA A 19 3.85 15.73 3.21
C ALA A 19 2.67 14.77 2.97
N LEU A 20 2.63 13.64 3.69
CA LEU A 20 1.52 12.69 3.62
C LEU A 20 0.21 13.32 4.07
N GLY A 21 0.24 14.10 5.16
CA GLY A 21 -0.96 14.74 5.68
C GLY A 21 -1.55 15.75 4.71
N TRP A 22 -0.75 16.62 4.09
CA TRP A 22 -1.25 17.55 3.08
C TRP A 22 -1.82 16.82 1.86
N VAL A 23 -1.10 15.83 1.33
CA VAL A 23 -1.57 15.04 0.18
C VAL A 23 -2.86 14.27 0.51
N MET A 24 -2.98 13.69 1.71
CA MET A 24 -4.22 13.05 2.17
C MET A 24 -5.40 14.03 2.15
N ARG A 25 -5.23 15.23 2.70
CA ARG A 25 -6.33 16.21 2.78
C ARG A 25 -6.75 16.72 1.41
N VAL A 26 -5.82 16.84 0.46
CA VAL A 26 -6.14 17.10 -0.95
C VAL A 26 -6.86 15.90 -1.56
N ALA A 27 -6.37 14.68 -1.35
CA ALA A 27 -6.96 13.46 -1.88
C ALA A 27 -8.41 13.25 -1.40
N LEU A 28 -8.70 13.53 -0.13
CA LEU A 28 -10.05 13.47 0.42
C LEU A 28 -11.01 14.47 -0.24
N LEU A 29 -10.55 15.69 -0.55
CA LEU A 29 -11.33 16.66 -1.33
C LEU A 29 -11.57 16.15 -2.75
N VAL A 30 -10.51 15.68 -3.41
CA VAL A 30 -10.56 15.20 -4.80
C VAL A 30 -11.48 13.98 -4.91
N MET A 31 -11.49 13.10 -3.91
CA MET A 31 -12.42 11.98 -3.83
C MET A 31 -13.88 12.43 -3.87
N GLU A 32 -14.24 13.49 -3.14
CA GLU A 32 -15.59 14.07 -3.20
C GLU A 32 -15.90 14.70 -4.56
N VAL A 33 -14.91 15.33 -5.20
CA VAL A 33 -15.05 15.86 -6.57
C VAL A 33 -15.29 14.73 -7.58
N HIS A 34 -14.50 13.64 -7.51
CA HIS A 34 -14.60 12.49 -8.40
C HIS A 34 -15.93 11.74 -8.26
N ARG A 35 -16.46 11.62 -7.03
CA ARG A 35 -17.79 11.04 -6.78
C ARG A 35 -18.94 11.77 -7.47
N ARG A 36 -18.74 13.03 -7.83
CA ARG A 36 -19.71 13.83 -8.60
C ARG A 36 -19.50 13.73 -10.12
N GLY A 37 -18.60 12.85 -10.57
CA GLY A 37 -18.20 12.73 -11.97
C GLY A 37 -17.39 13.91 -12.47
N LEU A 38 -16.81 14.70 -11.57
CA LEU A 38 -15.99 15.86 -11.88
C LEU A 38 -14.50 15.53 -11.68
N THR A 39 -13.65 16.36 -12.25
CA THR A 39 -12.19 16.27 -12.10
C THR A 39 -11.67 17.67 -11.81
N HIS A 40 -10.68 17.80 -10.93
CA HIS A 40 -10.03 19.09 -10.67
C HIS A 40 -9.17 19.51 -11.88
N GLY A 41 -8.33 18.61 -12.39
CA GLY A 41 -7.65 18.70 -13.70
C GLY A 41 -6.45 19.64 -13.77
N LYS A 42 -6.23 20.41 -12.70
CA LYS A 42 -5.09 21.33 -12.51
C LYS A 42 -4.49 21.25 -11.11
N LEU A 43 -4.39 20.05 -10.53
CA LEU A 43 -3.73 19.87 -9.23
C LEU A 43 -2.21 19.98 -9.39
N HIS A 44 -1.59 20.73 -8.48
CA HIS A 44 -0.14 20.75 -8.29
C HIS A 44 0.18 21.40 -6.93
N ALA A 45 1.43 21.38 -6.47
CA ALA A 45 1.77 21.99 -5.17
C ALA A 45 1.48 23.52 -5.12
N GLY A 46 1.36 24.19 -6.27
CA GLY A 46 0.96 25.59 -6.35
C GLY A 46 -0.56 25.82 -6.24
N SER A 47 -1.37 24.78 -6.43
CA SER A 47 -2.83 24.84 -6.29
C SER A 47 -3.30 24.63 -4.85
N VAL A 48 -2.37 24.44 -3.90
CA VAL A 48 -2.67 24.19 -2.49
C VAL A 48 -2.11 25.35 -1.67
N GLU A 49 -2.98 26.12 -1.03
CA GLU A 49 -2.58 27.16 -0.09
C GLU A 49 -2.52 26.59 1.32
N ILE A 50 -1.44 26.92 2.04
CA ILE A 50 -1.21 26.49 3.41
C ILE A 50 -0.89 27.69 4.30
N GLU A 51 -1.28 27.60 5.57
CA GLU A 51 -0.89 28.55 6.60
C GLU A 51 0.53 28.25 7.11
N THR A 52 0.81 26.99 7.42
CA THR A 52 2.10 26.53 7.94
C THR A 52 2.51 25.19 7.32
N ALA A 53 3.73 24.73 7.60
CA ALA A 53 4.17 23.39 7.21
C ALA A 53 3.32 22.27 7.83
N ASP A 54 2.76 22.47 9.02
CA ASP A 54 2.01 21.45 9.75
C ASP A 54 0.73 21.09 8.98
N CYS A 55 0.61 19.81 8.61
CA CYS A 55 -0.53 19.32 7.84
C CYS A 55 -1.90 19.45 8.52
N ARG A 56 -1.94 19.75 9.82
CA ARG A 56 -3.16 20.03 10.59
C ARG A 56 -3.56 21.52 10.56
N SER A 57 -2.68 22.40 10.09
CA SER A 57 -2.97 23.84 10.00
C SER A 57 -4.02 24.14 8.91
N ALA A 58 -4.54 25.38 8.91
CA ALA A 58 -5.50 25.79 7.91
C ALA A 58 -4.88 25.78 6.51
N GLY A 59 -5.69 25.46 5.52
CA GLY A 59 -5.31 25.48 4.12
C GLY A 59 -6.54 25.33 3.23
N ARG A 60 -6.34 25.42 1.92
CA ARG A 60 -7.38 25.22 0.91
C ARG A 60 -6.78 24.80 -0.41
N VAL A 61 -7.57 24.10 -1.21
CA VAL A 61 -7.25 23.84 -2.62
C VAL A 61 -7.91 24.92 -3.46
N LEU A 62 -7.14 25.54 -4.34
CA LEU A 62 -7.63 26.58 -5.24
C LEU A 62 -8.52 25.99 -6.32
N HIS A 63 -9.58 26.69 -6.71
CA HIS A 63 -10.50 26.27 -7.75
C HIS A 63 -9.77 26.16 -9.10
N PRO A 64 -10.10 25.20 -9.98
CA PRO A 64 -9.42 25.04 -11.28
C PRO A 64 -9.42 26.29 -12.18
N GLU A 65 -10.36 27.22 -11.98
CA GLU A 65 -10.43 28.50 -12.71
C GLU A 65 -9.45 29.55 -12.19
N GLU A 66 -8.98 29.40 -10.97
CA GLU A 66 -8.04 30.33 -10.31
C GLU A 66 -6.57 29.93 -10.51
N VAL A 67 -6.34 28.75 -11.11
CA VAL A 67 -5.04 28.11 -11.19
C VAL A 67 -4.65 27.84 -12.64
N GLU A 68 -3.40 28.15 -12.97
CA GLU A 68 -2.78 27.77 -14.23
C GLU A 68 -2.30 26.33 -14.18
N ALA A 69 -2.45 25.58 -15.28
CA ALA A 69 -1.99 24.20 -15.31
C ALA A 69 -0.46 24.14 -15.33
N ASP A 70 0.13 23.19 -14.60
CA ASP A 70 1.59 22.97 -14.54
C ASP A 70 1.96 21.69 -15.31
N PRO A 71 2.64 21.79 -16.47
CA PRO A 71 3.02 20.64 -17.28
C PRO A 71 3.90 19.60 -16.57
N LEU A 72 4.58 19.96 -15.48
CA LEU A 72 5.41 19.02 -14.71
C LEU A 72 4.58 18.03 -13.88
N TYR A 73 3.27 18.23 -13.79
CA TYR A 73 2.31 17.36 -13.11
C TYR A 73 1.44 16.56 -14.08
N PHE A 74 1.67 16.67 -15.39
CA PHE A 74 0.85 16.00 -16.38
C PHE A 74 1.19 14.51 -16.50
N THR A 75 0.18 13.71 -16.81
CA THR A 75 0.33 12.39 -17.44
C THR A 75 0.76 12.56 -18.90
N ARG A 76 1.18 11.47 -19.56
CA ARG A 76 1.54 11.51 -20.98
C ARG A 76 0.37 12.01 -21.84
N ALA A 77 -0.81 11.42 -21.67
CA ALA A 77 -2.00 11.82 -22.41
C ALA A 77 -2.32 13.32 -22.25
N ARG A 78 -2.17 13.88 -21.04
CA ARG A 78 -2.36 15.32 -20.80
C ARG A 78 -1.31 16.19 -21.47
N ALA A 79 -0.05 15.76 -21.47
CA ALA A 79 1.01 16.46 -22.19
C ALA A 79 0.74 16.48 -23.71
N GLU A 80 0.18 15.41 -24.25
CA GLU A 80 -0.26 15.28 -25.65
C GLU A 80 -1.56 16.05 -25.96
N GLY A 81 -2.15 16.74 -24.98
CA GLY A 81 -3.31 17.62 -25.16
C GLY A 81 -4.68 16.98 -24.87
N ALA A 82 -4.72 15.77 -24.31
CA ALA A 82 -5.98 15.16 -23.87
C ALA A 82 -6.69 16.04 -22.81
N PRO A 83 -8.04 15.99 -22.72
CA PRO A 83 -8.77 16.65 -21.64
C PRO A 83 -8.43 16.04 -20.26
N PRO A 84 -8.59 16.79 -19.15
CA PRO A 84 -8.35 16.26 -17.80
C PRO A 84 -9.35 15.16 -17.43
N THR A 85 -8.84 14.15 -16.74
CA THR A 85 -9.56 12.99 -16.23
C THR A 85 -9.25 12.75 -14.74
N THR A 86 -10.05 11.94 -14.06
CA THR A 86 -9.84 11.60 -12.64
C THR A 86 -8.48 10.96 -12.39
N VAL A 87 -7.97 10.19 -13.36
CA VAL A 87 -6.64 9.58 -13.36
C VAL A 87 -5.53 10.63 -13.30
N ASP A 88 -5.71 11.77 -13.97
CA ASP A 88 -4.71 12.85 -13.97
C ASP A 88 -4.58 13.53 -12.60
N ASP A 89 -5.69 13.63 -11.85
CA ASP A 89 -5.66 14.15 -10.49
C ASP A 89 -4.86 13.22 -9.55
N VAL A 90 -5.05 11.89 -9.69
CA VAL A 90 -4.32 10.89 -8.89
C VAL A 90 -2.82 10.93 -9.19
N TRP A 91 -2.46 11.00 -10.48
CA TRP A 91 -1.08 11.15 -10.91
C TRP A 91 -0.44 12.43 -10.34
N ALA A 92 -1.14 13.56 -10.44
CA ALA A 92 -0.68 14.84 -9.92
C ALA A 92 -0.46 14.81 -8.40
N LEU A 93 -1.28 14.06 -7.63
CA LEU A 93 -1.06 13.83 -6.20
C LEU A 93 0.23 13.05 -5.92
N GLY A 94 0.56 12.06 -6.75
CA GLY A 94 1.83 11.33 -6.67
C GLY A 94 3.05 12.24 -6.91
N VAL A 95 2.97 13.08 -7.96
CA VAL A 95 4.00 14.09 -8.26
C VAL A 95 4.12 15.10 -7.11
N MET A 96 3.00 15.55 -6.55
CA MET A 96 2.95 16.46 -5.40
C MET A 96 3.62 15.85 -4.17
N LEU A 97 3.35 14.58 -3.87
CA LEU A 97 3.97 13.87 -2.74
C LEU A 97 5.48 13.78 -2.92
N TYR A 98 5.94 13.37 -4.11
CA TYR A 98 7.37 13.31 -4.42
C TYR A 98 8.04 14.67 -4.23
N PHE A 99 7.43 15.73 -4.75
CA PHE A 99 7.95 17.09 -4.64
C PHE A 99 7.96 17.58 -3.18
N ALA A 100 6.90 17.33 -2.42
CA ALA A 100 6.82 17.72 -1.01
C ALA A 100 7.91 17.03 -0.16
N LEU A 101 8.22 15.76 -0.44
CA LEU A 101 9.23 14.97 0.28
C LEU A 101 10.66 15.33 -0.10
N THR A 102 10.91 15.67 -1.37
CA THR A 102 12.28 15.81 -1.89
C THR A 102 12.67 17.24 -2.24
N GLY A 103 11.70 18.14 -2.40
CA GLY A 103 11.88 19.47 -2.98
C GLY A 103 12.26 19.47 -4.46
N ARG A 104 12.23 18.32 -5.13
CA ARG A 104 12.60 18.13 -6.54
C ARG A 104 11.44 17.53 -7.30
N MET A 105 11.34 17.84 -8.58
CA MET A 105 10.33 17.21 -9.44
C MET A 105 10.78 15.80 -9.86
N PRO A 106 9.88 14.81 -9.89
CA PRO A 106 10.21 13.47 -10.36
C PRO A 106 10.64 13.48 -11.84
N PHE A 107 9.98 14.32 -12.64
CA PHE A 107 10.23 14.50 -14.07
C PHE A 107 10.47 15.99 -14.38
N PRO A 108 11.69 16.51 -14.15
CA PRO A 108 11.97 17.95 -14.21
C PRO A 108 11.87 18.56 -15.62
N ARG A 109 11.81 17.72 -16.67
CA ARG A 109 11.61 18.14 -18.06
C ARG A 109 10.22 17.76 -18.59
N GLY A 110 9.29 17.47 -17.69
CA GLY A 110 7.98 16.91 -18.03
C GLY A 110 8.06 15.40 -18.29
N ILE A 111 6.88 14.78 -18.31
CA ILE A 111 6.73 13.33 -18.45
C ILE A 111 7.16 12.82 -19.83
N GLU A 112 6.94 13.59 -20.89
CA GLU A 112 7.34 13.22 -22.26
C GLU A 112 8.85 12.96 -22.38
N ALA A 113 9.67 13.76 -21.71
CA ALA A 113 11.12 13.60 -21.71
C ALA A 113 11.59 12.40 -20.86
N ALA A 114 10.73 11.84 -20.01
CA ALA A 114 11.06 10.70 -19.17
C ALA A 114 10.93 9.36 -19.93
N PHE A 115 10.16 9.33 -21.01
CA PHE A 115 10.02 8.14 -21.87
C PHE A 115 11.27 7.89 -22.72
N ASP A 116 11.68 6.62 -22.79
CA ASP A 116 12.64 6.09 -23.78
C ASP A 116 11.91 5.04 -24.62
N GLY A 117 11.46 5.45 -25.81
CA GLY A 117 10.44 4.70 -26.56
C GLY A 117 9.11 4.67 -25.80
N ASP A 118 8.58 3.47 -25.57
CA ASP A 118 7.34 3.27 -24.79
C ASP A 118 7.60 3.04 -23.29
N GLN A 119 8.87 3.00 -22.87
CA GLN A 119 9.23 2.74 -21.47
C GLN A 119 9.38 4.04 -20.69
N LEU A 120 8.59 4.22 -19.63
CA LEU A 120 8.79 5.31 -18.69
C LEU A 120 10.02 5.05 -17.82
N ARG A 121 10.99 5.95 -17.82
CA ARG A 121 12.08 5.91 -16.84
C ARG A 121 11.52 6.28 -15.47
N PRO A 122 11.76 5.47 -14.42
CA PRO A 122 11.24 5.77 -13.10
C PRO A 122 11.86 7.06 -12.54
N PRO A 123 11.16 7.76 -11.63
CA PRO A 123 11.72 8.93 -10.97
C PRO A 123 12.97 8.54 -10.16
N PRO A 124 13.89 9.48 -9.88
CA PRO A 124 15.03 9.20 -9.01
C PRO A 124 14.55 8.65 -7.66
N PRO A 125 15.15 7.57 -7.13
CA PRO A 125 14.74 7.01 -5.85
C PRO A 125 14.82 8.05 -4.74
N LEU A 126 13.86 8.04 -3.82
CA LEU A 126 13.77 8.97 -2.70
C LEU A 126 15.02 8.95 -1.82
N ALA A 127 15.66 7.78 -1.70
CA ALA A 127 16.93 7.60 -1.01
C ALA A 127 18.06 8.51 -1.55
N VAL A 128 17.99 8.92 -2.83
CA VAL A 128 18.95 9.86 -3.45
C VAL A 128 18.76 11.28 -2.89
N ALA A 129 17.54 11.65 -2.52
CA ALA A 129 17.28 12.93 -1.87
C ALA A 129 17.65 12.87 -0.39
N LYS A 130 17.14 11.87 0.34
CA LYS A 130 17.47 11.55 1.74
C LYS A 130 17.25 10.07 1.98
N SER A 131 18.24 9.37 2.54
CA SER A 131 18.17 7.91 2.78
C SER A 131 16.98 7.49 3.66
N GLU A 132 16.56 8.33 4.60
CA GLU A 132 15.42 8.09 5.49
C GLU A 132 14.08 8.04 4.73
N LEU A 133 14.00 8.61 3.53
CA LEU A 133 12.79 8.60 2.72
C LEU A 133 12.59 7.30 1.93
N ASP A 134 13.54 6.37 1.96
CA ASP A 134 13.44 5.08 1.27
C ASP A 134 12.19 4.28 1.69
N VAL A 135 11.74 4.49 2.94
CA VAL A 135 10.49 3.91 3.45
C VAL A 135 9.24 4.36 2.65
N MET A 136 9.27 5.54 2.00
CA MET A 136 8.19 6.02 1.13
C MET A 136 8.31 5.51 -0.32
N GLN A 137 9.42 4.85 -0.69
CA GLN A 137 9.66 4.45 -2.07
C GLN A 137 8.52 3.57 -2.63
N PRO A 138 8.01 2.55 -1.92
CA PRO A 138 6.91 1.73 -2.44
C PRO A 138 5.62 2.52 -2.67
N VAL A 139 5.39 3.58 -1.89
CA VAL A 139 4.24 4.47 -2.05
C VAL A 139 4.40 5.26 -3.35
N ILE A 140 5.57 5.89 -3.56
CA ILE A 140 5.88 6.61 -4.80
C ILE A 140 5.85 5.70 -6.03
N ASP A 141 6.41 4.49 -5.94
CA ASP A 141 6.41 3.53 -7.05
C ASP A 141 4.98 3.12 -7.43
N ARG A 142 4.08 3.04 -6.45
CA ARG A 142 2.65 2.75 -6.68
C ARG A 142 1.94 3.91 -7.37
N PHE A 143 2.32 5.15 -7.08
CA PHE A 143 1.76 6.35 -7.73
C PHE A 143 2.29 6.61 -9.12
N LEU A 144 3.60 6.47 -9.29
CA LEU A 144 4.37 6.85 -10.48
C LEU A 144 4.91 5.59 -11.16
N SER A 145 4.06 4.57 -11.27
CA SER A 145 4.47 3.26 -11.82
C SER A 145 4.68 3.34 -13.33
N PRO A 146 5.80 2.83 -13.85
CA PRO A 146 6.15 2.90 -15.26
C PRO A 146 5.48 1.87 -16.17
N GLU A 147 4.77 0.88 -15.62
CA GLU A 147 4.39 -0.32 -16.39
C GLU A 147 2.95 -0.33 -16.92
N ASP A 148 2.04 0.52 -16.43
CA ASP A 148 0.70 0.60 -17.00
C ASP A 148 -0.05 1.87 -16.55
N GLU A 149 -0.29 2.81 -17.46
CA GLU A 149 -1.18 3.96 -17.20
C GLU A 149 -2.62 3.49 -16.86
N THR A 150 -2.98 2.24 -17.19
CA THR A 150 -4.26 1.63 -16.80
C THR A 150 -4.27 1.05 -15.38
N MET A 151 -3.11 0.94 -14.72
CA MET A 151 -3.00 0.59 -13.30
C MET A 151 -2.97 1.81 -12.37
N ILE A 152 -3.17 3.02 -12.89
CA ILE A 152 -3.37 4.18 -12.03
C ILE A 152 -4.62 3.95 -11.18
N LEU A 153 -4.39 3.88 -9.87
CA LEU A 153 -5.41 3.61 -8.86
C LEU A 153 -6.49 4.68 -8.91
N ASN A 154 -7.73 4.31 -8.60
CA ASN A 154 -8.74 5.32 -8.30
C ASN A 154 -8.38 6.06 -7.00
N ILE A 155 -9.00 7.23 -6.81
CA ILE A 155 -8.76 8.10 -5.66
C ILE A 155 -9.12 7.42 -4.32
N GLU A 156 -10.07 6.49 -4.30
CA GLU A 156 -10.42 5.71 -3.11
C GLU A 156 -9.30 4.77 -2.67
N ASP A 157 -8.73 4.00 -3.61
CA ASP A 157 -7.60 3.09 -3.37
C ASP A 157 -6.36 3.85 -2.90
N LEU A 158 -6.20 5.08 -3.40
CA LEU A 158 -5.19 6.03 -2.95
C LEU A 158 -5.43 6.44 -1.49
N VAL A 159 -6.62 6.94 -1.15
CA VAL A 159 -6.96 7.36 0.22
C VAL A 159 -6.78 6.19 1.20
N LEU A 160 -7.23 4.99 0.82
CA LEU A 160 -7.00 3.78 1.60
C LEU A 160 -5.50 3.51 1.79
N GLY A 161 -4.74 3.44 0.70
CA GLY A 161 -3.31 3.17 0.76
C GLY A 161 -2.52 4.18 1.60
N LEU A 162 -2.88 5.47 1.58
CA LEU A 162 -2.24 6.48 2.43
C LEU A 162 -2.64 6.37 3.90
N ARG A 163 -3.88 5.98 4.21
CA ARG A 163 -4.34 5.74 5.59
C ARG A 163 -3.64 4.54 6.20
N ASP A 164 -3.56 3.46 5.45
CA ASP A 164 -2.86 2.23 5.82
C ASP A 164 -1.38 2.53 6.07
N PHE A 165 -0.80 3.43 5.26
CA PHE A 165 0.60 3.82 5.37
C PHE A 165 0.92 4.64 6.64
N SER A 166 0.02 5.52 7.08
CA SER A 166 0.24 6.34 8.27
C SER A 166 -1.06 6.63 9.02
N PRO A 167 -1.29 6.01 10.20
CA PRO A 167 -2.47 6.26 11.03
C PRO A 167 -2.66 7.74 11.40
N ALA A 168 -1.56 8.51 11.47
CA ALA A 168 -1.60 9.95 11.73
C ALA A 168 -2.39 10.76 10.68
N THR A 169 -2.70 10.17 9.52
CA THR A 169 -3.50 10.75 8.44
C THR A 169 -4.99 10.37 8.50
N ALA A 170 -5.37 9.39 9.34
CA ALA A 170 -6.74 8.86 9.39
C ALA A 170 -7.77 9.90 9.87
N ASP A 171 -7.36 10.77 10.82
CA ASP A 171 -8.22 11.79 11.45
C ASP A 171 -8.12 13.17 10.76
N LEU A 172 -7.59 13.24 9.55
CA LEU A 172 -7.47 14.51 8.83
C LEU A 172 -8.72 14.80 8.01
N ASP A 173 -9.24 16.02 8.13
CA ASP A 173 -10.36 16.50 7.34
C ASP A 173 -9.92 16.95 5.92
N PRO A 174 -10.77 16.77 4.89
CA PRO A 174 -10.50 17.28 3.56
C PRO A 174 -10.24 18.80 3.58
N LEU A 175 -9.37 19.26 2.69
CA LEU A 175 -9.25 20.70 2.47
C LEU A 175 -10.52 21.25 1.84
N PRO A 176 -10.96 22.47 2.20
CA PRO A 176 -11.99 23.14 1.45
C PRO A 176 -11.47 23.53 0.05
N LEU A 177 -12.36 23.47 -0.94
CA LEU A 177 -12.12 24.09 -2.25
C LEU A 177 -12.42 25.59 -2.14
N SER A 178 -11.55 26.45 -2.69
CA SER A 178 -11.87 27.87 -2.79
C SER A 178 -13.09 28.07 -3.69
N SER A 179 -13.88 29.09 -3.37
CA SER A 179 -14.92 29.54 -4.29
C SER A 179 -14.26 30.36 -5.40
N PRO A 180 -14.63 30.16 -6.67
CA PRO A 180 -14.09 30.97 -7.74
C PRO A 180 -14.33 32.44 -7.41
N VAL A 181 -13.28 33.25 -7.50
CA VAL A 181 -13.43 34.70 -7.48
C VAL A 181 -14.30 35.04 -8.68
N THR A 182 -15.59 35.27 -8.44
CA THR A 182 -16.39 36.04 -9.36
C THR A 182 -15.75 37.41 -9.40
N ARG A 183 -14.82 37.62 -10.34
CA ARG A 183 -14.37 38.95 -10.70
C ARG A 183 -15.65 39.60 -11.18
N ARG A 184 -16.29 40.37 -10.28
CA ARG A 184 -17.36 41.29 -10.65
C ARG A 184 -16.72 42.18 -11.69
N VAL A 185 -16.92 41.83 -12.96
CA VAL A 185 -16.73 42.77 -14.04
C VAL A 185 -17.69 43.88 -13.69
N GLU A 186 -17.13 44.94 -13.11
CA GLU A 186 -17.85 46.20 -12.98
C GLU A 186 -18.29 46.53 -14.39
N ALA A 187 -19.57 46.30 -14.66
CA ALA A 187 -20.16 46.59 -15.94
C ALA A 187 -19.78 48.05 -16.25
N PRO A 188 -19.24 48.35 -17.44
CA PRO A 188 -18.92 49.72 -17.78
C PRO A 188 -20.17 50.55 -17.53
N GLU A 189 -20.00 51.60 -16.71
CA GLU A 189 -21.07 52.51 -16.34
C GLU A 189 -21.81 52.93 -17.62
N PRO A 190 -23.13 52.71 -17.74
CA PRO A 190 -23.84 53.04 -18.95
C PRO A 190 -23.68 54.55 -19.21
N PRO A 191 -23.35 54.97 -20.45
CA PRO A 191 -23.24 56.39 -20.73
C PRO A 191 -24.55 57.07 -20.38
N ALA A 192 -24.45 58.18 -19.64
CA ALA A 192 -25.58 58.98 -19.18
C ALA A 192 -26.55 59.25 -20.33
N ALA A 193 -27.67 58.52 -20.36
CA ALA A 193 -28.69 58.67 -21.37
C ALA A 193 -29.50 59.93 -21.06
N THR A 194 -29.44 60.84 -22.01
CA THR A 194 -30.15 62.10 -22.13
C THR A 194 -31.65 61.94 -21.88
N ARG A 195 -32.22 62.89 -21.14
CA ARG A 195 -33.67 63.08 -20.93
C ARG A 195 -34.44 63.05 -22.25
N GLY A 196 -35.53 62.30 -22.30
CA GLY A 196 -36.63 62.58 -23.23
C GLY A 196 -37.54 61.38 -23.50
N ALA A 197 -38.85 61.63 -23.34
CA ALA A 197 -40.00 60.86 -23.86
C ALA A 197 -40.64 59.83 -22.88
N PRO A 198 -41.97 59.60 -22.99
CA PRO A 198 -42.89 59.89 -21.89
C PRO A 198 -43.41 58.65 -21.16
N ARG A 199 -43.84 58.93 -19.93
CA ARG A 199 -44.54 58.07 -18.98
C ARG A 199 -45.79 57.43 -19.59
N GLU A 200 -45.77 56.11 -19.72
CA GLU A 200 -46.96 55.29 -19.95
C GLU A 200 -47.41 54.68 -18.62
N GLU A 201 -48.70 54.84 -18.32
CA GLU A 201 -49.36 54.53 -17.06
C GLU A 201 -49.69 53.02 -16.98
N PRO A 202 -49.69 52.38 -15.79
CA PRO A 202 -49.82 50.93 -15.69
C PRO A 202 -51.28 50.47 -15.64
N LEU A 203 -51.60 49.41 -16.38
CA LEU A 203 -52.82 48.61 -16.21
C LEU A 203 -52.50 47.16 -15.78
N PRO A 204 -53.47 46.46 -15.16
CA PRO A 204 -53.23 45.66 -13.97
C PRO A 204 -52.91 44.19 -14.22
N SER A 205 -52.35 43.61 -13.16
CA SER A 205 -52.03 42.21 -12.93
C SER A 205 -53.06 41.22 -13.49
N SER A 206 -52.58 40.36 -14.36
CA SER A 206 -53.13 39.01 -14.55
C SER A 206 -52.12 38.01 -13.98
N THR A 207 -52.56 37.37 -12.91
CA THR A 207 -52.15 36.06 -12.41
C THR A 207 -51.75 35.13 -13.55
N ASP A 208 -50.54 34.59 -13.50
CA ASP A 208 -50.32 33.16 -13.68
C ASP A 208 -48.86 32.79 -13.35
N ALA A 209 -48.72 31.81 -12.48
CA ALA A 209 -47.46 31.18 -12.15
C ALA A 209 -46.88 30.47 -13.38
N PRO A 210 -45.57 30.57 -13.67
CA PRO A 210 -44.97 29.66 -14.62
C PRO A 210 -44.89 28.24 -14.04
N PRO A 211 -45.18 27.20 -14.83
CA PRO A 211 -45.15 25.83 -14.39
C PRO A 211 -43.71 25.35 -14.19
N SER A 212 -43.58 24.41 -13.24
CA SER A 212 -42.45 23.51 -13.06
C SER A 212 -41.80 23.14 -14.40
N ALA A 213 -40.53 23.51 -14.57
CA ALA A 213 -39.74 23.12 -15.73
C ALA A 213 -39.70 21.59 -15.80
N ALA A 214 -40.26 21.08 -16.89
CA ALA A 214 -40.34 19.67 -17.19
C ALA A 214 -38.94 19.05 -17.24
N LEU A 215 -38.81 17.91 -16.56
CA LEU A 215 -37.74 16.94 -16.74
C LEU A 215 -37.60 16.63 -18.23
N VAL A 216 -36.41 16.88 -18.79
CA VAL A 216 -36.04 16.35 -20.10
C VAL A 216 -35.86 14.84 -19.95
N PRO A 217 -36.65 13.98 -20.63
CA PRO A 217 -36.40 12.55 -20.61
C PRO A 217 -35.12 12.26 -21.40
N VAL A 218 -34.10 11.76 -20.71
CA VAL A 218 -32.91 11.17 -21.33
C VAL A 218 -33.37 9.93 -22.09
N ALA A 219 -33.17 9.91 -23.41
CA ALA A 219 -33.41 8.74 -24.24
C ALA A 219 -32.47 7.59 -23.83
N PRO A 220 -32.94 6.33 -23.77
CA PRO A 220 -32.05 5.21 -23.47
C PRO A 220 -31.02 5.03 -24.60
N PRO A 221 -29.78 4.61 -24.30
CA PRO A 221 -28.78 4.35 -25.33
C PRO A 221 -29.29 3.26 -26.26
N ALA A 222 -29.30 3.55 -27.57
CA ALA A 222 -29.57 2.56 -28.59
C ALA A 222 -28.54 1.42 -28.46
N ALA A 223 -29.03 0.19 -28.42
CA ALA A 223 -28.20 -1.01 -28.37
C ALA A 223 -27.29 -1.05 -29.61
N LEU A 224 -26.03 -0.66 -29.42
CA LEU A 224 -24.94 -0.89 -30.34
C LEU A 224 -24.58 -2.37 -30.25
N LEU A 225 -25.15 -3.20 -31.14
CA LEU A 225 -24.58 -4.41 -31.72
C LEU A 225 -25.67 -5.13 -32.52
N ASP A 226 -25.52 -5.13 -33.85
CA ASP A 226 -26.42 -5.80 -34.79
C ASP A 226 -26.40 -7.33 -34.53
N PRO A 227 -27.55 -8.01 -34.39
CA PRO A 227 -27.60 -9.46 -34.13
C PRO A 227 -26.84 -10.32 -35.15
N ARG A 228 -26.58 -9.80 -36.35
CA ARG A 228 -25.74 -10.45 -37.36
C ARG A 228 -24.24 -10.45 -37.00
N SER A 229 -23.77 -9.45 -36.27
CA SER A 229 -22.37 -9.33 -35.82
C SER A 229 -22.03 -10.31 -34.70
N LEU A 230 -23.00 -10.60 -33.81
CA LEU A 230 -22.86 -11.61 -32.75
C LEU A 230 -22.75 -13.04 -33.32
N LEU A 231 -23.44 -13.30 -34.44
CA LEU A 231 -23.42 -14.61 -35.08
C LEU A 231 -22.08 -14.89 -35.79
N LEU A 232 -21.44 -13.87 -36.36
CA LEU A 232 -20.11 -13.97 -36.95
C LEU A 232 -18.99 -14.13 -35.89
N LEU A 233 -19.10 -13.43 -34.76
CA LEU A 233 -18.18 -13.58 -33.62
C LEU A 233 -18.26 -15.00 -33.01
N GLY A 234 -19.47 -15.54 -32.84
CA GLY A 234 -19.66 -16.91 -32.34
C GLY A 234 -19.05 -17.97 -33.26
N MET A 235 -19.13 -17.78 -34.58
CA MET A 235 -18.59 -18.72 -35.56
C MET A 235 -17.04 -18.71 -35.59
N GLY A 236 -16.42 -17.54 -35.38
CA GLY A 236 -14.96 -17.40 -35.29
C GLY A 236 -14.36 -18.11 -34.08
N VAL A 237 -14.98 -17.98 -32.91
CA VAL A 237 -14.55 -18.66 -31.67
C VAL A 237 -14.65 -20.19 -31.81
N LEU A 238 -15.71 -20.68 -32.46
CA LEU A 238 -15.89 -22.11 -32.70
C LEU A 238 -14.79 -22.67 -33.61
N LEU A 239 -14.41 -21.93 -34.65
CA LEU A 239 -13.38 -22.35 -35.61
C LEU A 239 -12.00 -22.43 -34.96
N VAL A 240 -11.63 -21.44 -34.13
CA VAL A 240 -10.36 -21.46 -33.36
C VAL A 240 -10.33 -22.62 -32.37
N SER A 241 -11.46 -22.89 -31.71
CA SER A 241 -11.58 -23.99 -30.74
C SER A 241 -11.41 -25.36 -31.41
N VAL A 242 -11.99 -25.56 -32.60
CA VAL A 242 -11.84 -26.80 -33.36
C VAL A 242 -10.40 -26.99 -33.86
N VAL A 243 -9.75 -25.92 -34.33
CA VAL A 243 -8.34 -25.98 -34.76
C VAL A 243 -7.41 -26.29 -33.58
N GLY A 244 -7.63 -25.66 -32.43
CA GLY A 244 -6.86 -25.94 -31.20
C GLY A 244 -7.01 -27.39 -30.74
N LEU A 245 -8.24 -27.94 -30.79
CA LEU A 245 -8.50 -29.33 -30.44
C LEU A 245 -7.83 -30.31 -31.42
N VAL A 246 -7.83 -30.03 -32.72
CA VAL A 246 -7.15 -30.87 -33.72
C VAL A 246 -5.63 -30.84 -33.56
N LEU A 247 -5.04 -29.69 -33.21
CA LEU A 247 -3.62 -29.57 -32.92
C LEU A 247 -3.23 -30.31 -31.64
N TRP A 248 -4.04 -30.20 -30.59
CA TRP A 248 -3.83 -30.92 -29.33
C TRP A 248 -3.92 -32.44 -29.51
N LEU A 249 -4.89 -32.94 -30.30
CA LEU A 249 -5.01 -34.36 -30.61
C LEU A 249 -3.87 -34.90 -31.51
N ARG A 250 -3.16 -34.02 -32.24
CA ARG A 250 -2.03 -34.40 -33.09
C ARG A 250 -0.67 -34.28 -32.40
N GLY A 251 -0.56 -33.53 -31.31
CA GLY A 251 0.66 -33.33 -30.54
C GLY A 251 0.67 -34.13 -29.24
N GLY A 252 0.75 -35.46 -29.31
CA GLY A 252 1.02 -36.29 -28.13
C GLY A 252 2.44 -36.04 -27.59
N PRO A 253 2.65 -36.01 -26.26
CA PRO A 253 3.95 -35.66 -25.66
C PRO A 253 5.01 -36.71 -25.95
N THR A 254 6.11 -36.29 -26.58
CA THR A 254 7.33 -37.08 -26.75
C THR A 254 8.03 -37.22 -25.39
N ALA A 255 8.22 -38.46 -24.94
CA ALA A 255 9.01 -38.79 -23.77
C ALA A 255 10.48 -38.41 -24.00
N GLU A 256 10.96 -37.39 -23.29
CA GLU A 256 12.38 -37.07 -23.22
C GLU A 256 13.13 -38.15 -22.43
N THR A 257 14.17 -38.66 -23.08
CA THR A 257 15.06 -39.71 -22.58
C THR A 257 16.15 -39.08 -21.72
N THR A 258 16.21 -39.48 -20.45
CA THR A 258 17.30 -39.16 -19.51
C THR A 258 18.63 -39.75 -19.98
N PRO A 259 19.74 -38.99 -20.03
CA PRO A 259 21.07 -39.58 -20.10
C PRO A 259 21.71 -39.75 -18.71
N GLU A 260 22.33 -40.91 -18.50
CA GLU A 260 23.17 -41.30 -17.37
C GLU A 260 24.44 -40.43 -17.21
N PRO A 261 25.03 -40.39 -16.00
CA PRO A 261 26.20 -39.56 -15.69
C PRO A 261 27.52 -40.25 -16.06
N SER A 262 28.37 -39.54 -16.81
CA SER A 262 29.76 -39.94 -17.04
C SER A 262 30.69 -39.34 -15.98
N SER A 263 31.36 -40.23 -15.26
CA SER A 263 32.40 -39.99 -14.27
C SER A 263 33.72 -39.59 -14.94
N ALA A 264 34.33 -38.49 -14.49
CA ALA A 264 35.77 -38.29 -14.60
C ALA A 264 36.27 -37.41 -13.46
N ALA A 265 37.06 -38.02 -12.58
CA ALA A 265 37.76 -37.40 -11.47
C ALA A 265 38.99 -36.60 -11.97
N VAL A 266 39.22 -35.42 -11.40
CA VAL A 266 40.55 -34.79 -11.32
C VAL A 266 40.70 -34.13 -9.94
N ALA A 267 41.85 -34.41 -9.32
CA ALA A 267 42.25 -34.06 -7.96
C ALA A 267 42.62 -32.56 -7.75
N PRO A 268 42.77 -32.08 -6.51
CA PRO A 268 43.05 -30.68 -6.18
C PRO A 268 44.56 -30.42 -5.91
N PRO A 269 44.96 -29.14 -5.85
CA PRO A 269 45.95 -28.67 -4.86
C PRO A 269 45.31 -27.56 -3.99
N ALA A 270 45.27 -27.69 -2.67
CA ALA A 270 46.34 -27.49 -1.68
C ALA A 270 46.72 -26.00 -1.45
N SER A 271 46.29 -25.53 -0.26
CA SER A 271 46.99 -24.63 0.67
C SER A 271 47.31 -23.18 0.27
N THR A 272 46.87 -22.24 1.10
CA THR A 272 47.79 -21.56 2.03
C THR A 272 47.07 -20.75 3.11
N SER A 273 47.52 -20.98 4.33
CA SER A 273 47.21 -20.28 5.57
C SER A 273 48.03 -18.99 5.65
N GLY A 274 47.47 -17.93 6.24
CA GLY A 274 48.16 -16.68 6.53
C GLY A 274 47.55 -16.00 7.75
N ALA A 275 48.10 -16.30 8.91
CA ALA A 275 47.82 -15.64 10.19
C ALA A 275 48.70 -14.39 10.37
N SER A 276 48.15 -13.34 10.98
CA SER A 276 48.91 -12.30 11.70
C SER A 276 48.00 -11.80 12.85
N VAL A 277 48.26 -12.26 14.08
CA VAL A 277 49.12 -11.64 15.12
C VAL A 277 48.55 -10.32 15.62
N GLY A 278 48.22 -10.32 16.91
CA GLY A 278 47.53 -9.25 17.61
C GLY A 278 48.43 -8.22 18.26
N VAL A 279 47.79 -7.21 18.86
CA VAL A 279 48.39 -6.32 19.85
C VAL A 279 47.29 -5.89 20.83
N ALA A 280 47.50 -6.19 22.11
CA ALA A 280 46.79 -5.64 23.26
C ALA A 280 47.67 -4.58 23.94
N PRO A 281 47.08 -3.64 24.69
CA PRO A 281 47.63 -3.32 26.03
C PRO A 281 46.49 -2.96 27.04
N PRO A 282 46.81 -2.53 28.28
CA PRO A 282 47.14 -3.31 29.47
C PRO A 282 46.07 -3.15 30.59
N PRO A 283 46.20 -3.83 31.76
CA PRO A 283 45.17 -3.84 32.81
C PRO A 283 45.33 -2.69 33.81
N VAL A 284 44.21 -2.17 34.33
CA VAL A 284 44.18 -1.26 35.48
C VAL A 284 43.49 -1.95 36.66
N ALA A 285 44.11 -1.80 37.82
CA ALA A 285 43.91 -2.50 39.09
C ALA A 285 42.59 -2.19 39.83
N PRO A 286 42.22 -2.98 40.87
CA PRO A 286 40.96 -2.87 41.60
C PRO A 286 41.08 -2.16 42.95
N ALA A 287 40.00 -1.51 43.41
CA ALA A 287 39.65 -1.25 44.83
C ALA A 287 38.37 -0.37 44.94
N PRO A 288 37.68 -0.30 46.09
CA PRO A 288 37.41 -1.34 47.09
C PRO A 288 35.91 -1.53 47.35
N SER A 289 35.57 -2.63 48.01
CA SER A 289 34.24 -2.90 48.56
C SER A 289 33.82 -1.85 49.61
N SER A 290 32.65 -1.26 49.42
CA SER A 290 31.86 -0.65 50.50
C SER A 290 30.59 -1.45 50.71
N LEU A 291 30.53 -2.10 51.87
CA LEU A 291 29.33 -2.66 52.48
C LEU A 291 28.56 -1.55 53.19
N ALA A 292 27.31 -1.30 52.79
CA ALA A 292 26.19 -0.70 53.54
C ALA A 292 25.20 -0.08 52.52
N SER A 293 23.89 -0.16 52.59
CA SER A 293 22.93 -0.79 53.50
C SER A 293 21.55 -0.61 52.85
N GLY A 294 20.73 -1.67 52.80
CA GLY A 294 19.27 -1.62 52.78
C GLY A 294 18.54 -0.68 51.80
N ALA A 295 18.34 -1.15 50.56
CA ALA A 295 17.10 -0.93 49.81
C ALA A 295 17.01 -2.00 48.72
N GLU A 296 16.02 -2.88 48.82
CA GLU A 296 15.74 -3.93 47.84
C GLU A 296 15.44 -3.27 46.48
N PRO A 297 16.27 -3.46 45.44
CA PRO A 297 15.97 -2.97 44.11
C PRO A 297 14.77 -3.77 43.57
N PRO A 298 13.82 -3.13 42.87
CA PRO A 298 12.80 -3.89 42.15
C PRO A 298 13.52 -4.89 41.23
N ALA A 299 13.03 -6.13 41.23
CA ALA A 299 13.53 -7.20 40.39
C ALA A 299 13.80 -6.64 38.98
N PRO A 300 14.97 -6.94 38.37
CA PRO A 300 15.23 -6.50 37.02
C PRO A 300 14.11 -7.03 36.14
N VAL A 301 13.32 -6.10 35.60
CA VAL A 301 12.43 -6.40 34.48
C VAL A 301 13.32 -7.08 33.44
N PRO A 302 13.00 -8.30 32.99
CA PRO A 302 13.81 -8.96 31.98
C PRO A 302 13.99 -7.99 30.83
N ALA A 303 15.24 -7.72 30.48
CA ALA A 303 15.58 -6.87 29.35
C ALA A 303 14.76 -7.37 28.16
N ALA A 304 13.93 -6.48 27.60
CA ALA A 304 13.18 -6.79 26.40
C ALA A 304 14.17 -7.36 25.36
N PRO A 305 13.80 -8.46 24.67
CA PRO A 305 14.71 -9.08 23.72
C PRO A 305 15.16 -8.04 22.70
N VAL A 306 16.47 -8.06 22.41
CA VAL A 306 17.08 -7.30 21.33
C VAL A 306 16.33 -7.64 20.04
N GLY A 307 15.49 -6.72 19.55
CA GLY A 307 14.64 -6.92 18.38
C GLY A 307 13.15 -6.54 18.53
N ALA A 308 12.72 -5.96 19.66
CA ALA A 308 11.39 -5.37 19.79
C ALA A 308 11.20 -4.27 18.73
N GLY A 309 10.49 -4.59 17.64
CA GLY A 309 10.13 -3.66 16.57
C GLY A 309 10.25 -4.23 15.16
N ASP A 310 11.07 -5.25 14.91
CA ASP A 310 11.20 -5.86 13.59
C ASP A 310 10.52 -7.24 13.53
N LEU A 311 9.24 -7.25 13.15
CA LEU A 311 8.47 -8.49 12.98
C LEU A 311 9.17 -9.47 12.03
N MET A 312 9.79 -8.98 10.95
CA MET A 312 10.37 -9.85 9.92
C MET A 312 11.64 -10.53 10.42
N ALA A 313 12.51 -9.76 11.09
CA ALA A 313 13.71 -10.31 11.72
C ALA A 313 13.35 -11.35 12.79
N CYS A 314 12.37 -11.04 13.65
CA CYS A 314 11.91 -11.98 14.69
C CYS A 314 11.20 -13.22 14.11
N MET A 315 10.46 -13.09 13.00
CA MET A 315 9.76 -14.20 12.37
C MET A 315 10.67 -15.06 11.49
N ALA A 316 11.85 -14.58 11.09
CA ALA A 316 12.79 -15.30 10.23
C ALA A 316 13.04 -16.77 10.66
N PRO A 317 13.25 -17.10 11.95
CA PRO A 317 13.47 -18.47 12.41
C PRO A 317 12.25 -19.39 12.27
N MET A 318 11.05 -18.84 12.06
CA MET A 318 9.81 -19.61 11.88
C MET A 318 9.66 -20.16 10.45
N LEU A 319 10.50 -19.70 9.52
CA LEU A 319 10.47 -20.02 8.10
C LEU A 319 11.73 -20.78 7.67
N PRO A 320 11.69 -21.56 6.57
CA PRO A 320 12.84 -22.34 6.13
C PRO A 320 13.93 -21.48 5.47
N GLY A 321 15.18 -21.83 5.77
CA GLY A 321 16.35 -21.19 5.17
C GLY A 321 16.48 -19.72 5.60
N ASP A 322 17.20 -18.95 4.81
CA ASP A 322 17.44 -17.54 5.12
C ASP A 322 16.24 -16.69 4.65
N ALA A 323 15.13 -16.77 5.37
CA ALA A 323 14.01 -15.88 5.16
C ALA A 323 14.48 -14.42 5.36
N PHE A 324 14.06 -13.52 4.46
CA PHE A 324 14.28 -12.06 4.56
C PHE A 324 15.72 -11.52 4.31
N LYS A 325 16.61 -12.24 3.60
CA LYS A 325 18.01 -11.82 3.30
C LYS A 325 18.23 -10.35 2.86
N GLN A 326 17.24 -9.72 2.23
CA GLN A 326 17.33 -8.36 1.68
C GLN A 326 16.31 -7.38 2.29
N SER A 327 15.52 -7.82 3.27
CA SER A 327 14.57 -6.95 3.96
C SER A 327 15.34 -6.11 4.98
N ARG A 328 15.90 -4.97 4.54
CA ARG A 328 16.43 -3.99 5.50
C ARG A 328 15.25 -3.37 6.26
N VAL A 329 15.17 -3.71 7.54
CA VAL A 329 14.50 -3.07 8.67
C VAL A 329 13.25 -2.26 8.30
N ILE A 330 12.10 -2.94 8.35
CA ILE A 330 10.80 -2.29 8.56
C ILE A 330 10.60 -2.29 10.08
N ALA A 331 11.01 -1.22 10.74
CA ALA A 331 10.74 -1.06 12.17
C ALA A 331 9.26 -0.67 12.39
N ASP A 332 8.63 -1.38 13.32
CA ASP A 332 7.35 -1.14 14.01
C ASP A 332 6.04 -1.29 13.20
N PHE A 333 6.06 -1.26 11.87
CA PHE A 333 4.82 -1.22 11.06
C PHE A 333 3.86 -2.41 11.31
N PRO A 334 4.26 -3.69 11.18
CA PRO A 334 3.31 -4.80 11.34
C PRO A 334 2.82 -5.02 12.78
N CYS A 335 3.61 -4.59 13.76
CA CYS A 335 3.30 -4.79 15.17
C CYS A 335 2.12 -3.95 15.65
N HIS A 336 1.89 -2.78 15.04
CA HIS A 336 0.75 -1.91 15.37
C HIS A 336 -0.43 -2.01 14.39
N THR A 337 -0.29 -2.73 13.28
CA THR A 337 -1.39 -2.94 12.32
C THR A 337 -2.44 -3.93 12.83
N ARG A 338 -3.70 -3.50 12.94
CA ARG A 338 -4.81 -4.40 13.35
C ARG A 338 -5.40 -5.18 12.19
N ASP A 339 -5.33 -4.67 10.96
CA ASP A 339 -5.84 -5.39 9.79
C ASP A 339 -4.90 -6.56 9.45
N PRO A 340 -5.38 -7.82 9.55
CA PRO A 340 -4.55 -8.97 9.21
C PRO A 340 -4.14 -9.03 7.74
N LYS A 341 -4.93 -8.48 6.81
CA LYS A 341 -4.63 -8.48 5.37
C LYS A 341 -3.39 -7.66 5.08
N GLU A 342 -3.29 -6.48 5.69
CA GLU A 342 -2.11 -5.61 5.56
C GLU A 342 -0.85 -6.30 6.10
N VAL A 343 -0.93 -6.94 7.26
CA VAL A 343 0.21 -7.67 7.83
C VAL A 343 0.63 -8.83 6.93
N MET A 344 -0.33 -9.59 6.39
CA MET A 344 -0.06 -10.67 5.44
C MET A 344 0.60 -10.16 4.15
N LEU A 345 0.14 -9.03 3.61
CA LEU A 345 0.73 -8.42 2.41
C LEU A 345 2.15 -7.93 2.68
N ALA A 346 2.40 -7.30 3.83
CA ALA A 346 3.73 -6.86 4.24
C ALA A 346 4.72 -8.04 4.32
N ILE A 347 4.32 -9.14 4.97
CA ILE A 347 5.14 -10.36 5.07
C ILE A 347 5.39 -10.96 3.67
N THR A 348 4.33 -11.07 2.86
CA THR A 348 4.43 -11.64 1.52
C THR A 348 5.39 -10.83 0.65
N GLY A 349 5.28 -9.51 0.68
CA GLY A 349 6.17 -8.60 -0.04
C GLY A 349 7.62 -8.73 0.42
N ALA A 350 7.87 -8.79 1.73
CA ALA A 350 9.21 -8.99 2.29
C ALA A 350 9.83 -10.34 1.88
N LEU A 351 9.02 -11.41 1.82
CA LEU A 351 9.47 -12.72 1.37
C LEU A 351 9.83 -12.77 -0.12
N MET A 352 9.07 -12.07 -0.96
CA MET A 352 9.35 -12.00 -2.40
C MET A 352 10.61 -11.16 -2.68
N LYS A 353 10.78 -10.03 -1.98
CA LYS A 353 11.98 -9.18 -2.10
C LYS A 353 13.25 -9.92 -1.64
N GLY A 354 13.17 -10.72 -0.58
CA GLY A 354 14.30 -11.50 -0.06
C GLY A 354 14.91 -12.51 -1.05
N GLY A 355 14.20 -12.85 -2.13
CA GLY A 355 14.66 -13.76 -3.18
C GLY A 355 15.34 -13.12 -4.38
N GLY A 356 15.49 -11.78 -4.39
CA GLY A 356 16.10 -11.06 -5.52
C GLY A 356 15.37 -11.31 -6.86
N GLY A 357 14.04 -11.48 -6.83
CA GLY A 357 13.22 -11.78 -8.01
C GLY A 357 12.96 -13.28 -8.28
N SER A 358 13.50 -14.19 -7.45
CA SER A 358 13.21 -15.62 -7.52
C SER A 358 12.42 -16.10 -6.29
N ALA A 359 11.49 -17.05 -6.48
CA ALA A 359 10.73 -17.61 -5.35
C ALA A 359 11.68 -18.33 -4.37
N THR A 360 11.82 -17.80 -3.15
CA THR A 360 12.59 -18.46 -2.08
C THR A 360 11.85 -19.69 -1.54
N LYS A 361 12.56 -20.58 -0.83
CA LYS A 361 11.91 -21.69 -0.12
C LYS A 361 10.89 -21.18 0.91
N ALA A 362 11.20 -20.07 1.58
CA ALA A 362 10.30 -19.40 2.50
C ALA A 362 9.06 -18.83 1.79
N ALA A 363 9.21 -18.15 0.65
CA ALA A 363 8.09 -17.63 -0.13
C ALA A 363 7.15 -18.75 -0.64
N ARG A 364 7.72 -19.88 -1.08
CA ARG A 364 6.93 -21.07 -1.47
C ARG A 364 6.17 -21.68 -0.30
N GLU A 365 6.82 -21.88 0.84
CA GLU A 365 6.14 -22.44 2.01
C GLU A 365 5.06 -21.49 2.54
N TRP A 366 5.30 -20.18 2.49
CA TRP A 366 4.33 -19.16 2.84
C TRP A 366 3.10 -19.17 1.93
N SER A 367 3.27 -19.33 0.62
CA SER A 367 2.11 -19.41 -0.31
C SER A 367 1.29 -20.68 -0.07
N HIS A 368 1.93 -21.78 0.31
CA HIS A 368 1.30 -23.06 0.62
C HIS A 368 0.50 -23.07 1.93
N LEU A 369 0.68 -22.08 2.81
CA LEU A 369 -0.13 -21.96 4.03
C LEU A 369 -1.61 -21.71 3.74
N GLY A 370 -1.97 -21.23 2.55
CA GLY A 370 -3.38 -20.99 2.17
C GLY A 370 -4.12 -20.17 3.23
N TRP A 371 -5.23 -20.71 3.73
CA TRP A 371 -6.04 -20.10 4.80
C TRP A 371 -5.33 -20.01 6.16
N TYR A 372 -4.25 -20.76 6.39
CA TYR A 372 -3.47 -20.68 7.62
C TYR A 372 -2.42 -19.56 7.61
N ARG A 373 -2.30 -18.76 6.53
CA ARG A 373 -1.45 -17.55 6.55
C ARG A 373 -1.87 -16.60 7.66
N LEU A 374 -3.18 -16.42 7.84
CA LEU A 374 -3.73 -15.56 8.88
C LEU A 374 -3.40 -16.06 10.29
N ALA A 375 -3.51 -17.38 10.51
CA ALA A 375 -3.06 -18.02 11.76
C ALA A 375 -1.55 -17.82 11.99
N ALA A 376 -0.72 -17.97 10.96
CA ALA A 376 0.72 -17.73 11.05
C ALA A 376 1.04 -16.27 11.42
N VAL A 377 0.29 -15.30 10.87
CA VAL A 377 0.39 -13.89 11.23
C VAL A 377 0.06 -13.65 12.71
N ALA A 378 -1.06 -14.20 13.20
CA ALA A 378 -1.45 -14.04 14.60
C ALA A 378 -0.37 -14.59 15.55
N VAL A 379 0.14 -15.79 15.27
CA VAL A 379 1.22 -16.41 16.05
C VAL A 379 2.51 -15.59 16.01
N ALA A 380 2.94 -15.16 14.82
CA ALA A 380 4.16 -14.36 14.66
C ALA A 380 4.04 -13.05 15.41
N LYS A 381 2.90 -12.36 15.29
CA LYS A 381 2.64 -11.09 15.95
C LYS A 381 2.62 -11.24 17.47
N GLY A 382 1.90 -12.24 17.99
CA GLY A 382 1.92 -12.53 19.43
C GLY A 382 3.30 -12.85 19.98
N HIS A 383 4.16 -13.50 19.19
CA HIS A 383 5.54 -13.79 19.60
C HIS A 383 6.45 -12.56 19.55
N CYS A 384 6.39 -11.81 18.46
CA CYS A 384 7.39 -10.80 18.11
C CYS A 384 7.03 -9.38 18.57
N CYS A 385 5.73 -9.10 18.70
CA CYS A 385 5.21 -7.75 18.96
C CYS A 385 4.49 -7.63 20.31
N GLY A 386 4.26 -8.73 21.01
CA GLY A 386 3.38 -8.78 22.17
C GLY A 386 1.89 -8.78 21.79
N THR A 387 1.01 -8.58 22.77
CA THR A 387 -0.45 -8.78 22.64
C THR A 387 -1.28 -7.49 22.66
N ASP A 388 -0.64 -6.32 22.73
CA ASP A 388 -1.33 -5.05 22.97
C ASP A 388 -2.17 -4.57 21.78
N THR A 389 -1.92 -5.11 20.59
CA THR A 389 -2.63 -4.75 19.37
C THR A 389 -3.17 -6.00 18.66
N PRO A 390 -4.28 -6.59 19.13
CA PRO A 390 -4.83 -7.80 18.53
C PRO A 390 -5.31 -7.52 17.11
N LEU A 391 -5.22 -8.55 16.25
CA LEU A 391 -5.77 -8.51 14.90
C LEU A 391 -7.30 -8.37 14.98
N ALA A 392 -7.86 -7.62 14.04
CA ALA A 392 -9.29 -7.41 13.91
C ALA A 392 -9.70 -7.64 12.45
N THR A 393 -10.56 -8.62 12.21
CA THR A 393 -11.12 -8.85 10.88
C THR A 393 -12.27 -7.89 10.58
N PRO A 394 -12.61 -7.68 9.29
CA PRO A 394 -13.72 -6.81 8.91
C PRO A 394 -15.04 -7.23 9.57
N PRO A 395 -15.97 -6.28 9.84
CA PRO A 395 -17.26 -6.57 10.47
C PRO A 395 -18.08 -7.65 9.77
N LEU A 396 -17.91 -7.82 8.45
CA LEU A 396 -18.57 -8.88 7.68
C LEU A 396 -18.24 -10.29 8.19
N LEU A 397 -17.08 -10.47 8.84
CA LEU A 397 -16.58 -11.76 9.33
C LEU A 397 -16.74 -11.94 10.84
N SER A 398 -17.27 -10.95 11.56
CA SER A 398 -17.37 -10.99 13.02
C SER A 398 -18.29 -12.10 13.53
N THR A 399 -19.29 -12.50 12.73
CA THR A 399 -20.21 -13.60 13.05
C THR A 399 -19.56 -14.98 12.98
N CYS A 400 -18.39 -15.10 12.35
CA CYS A 400 -17.65 -16.35 12.22
C CYS A 400 -16.60 -16.56 13.33
N GLU A 401 -16.56 -15.69 14.34
CA GLU A 401 -15.65 -15.77 15.50
C GLU A 401 -14.16 -15.92 15.14
N ILE A 402 -13.75 -15.45 13.95
CA ILE A 402 -12.39 -15.66 13.44
C ILE A 402 -11.34 -14.97 14.32
N ASP A 403 -11.64 -13.78 14.84
CA ASP A 403 -10.74 -13.04 15.75
C ASP A 403 -10.51 -13.83 17.05
N ALA A 404 -11.56 -14.43 17.61
CA ALA A 404 -11.47 -15.26 18.81
C ALA A 404 -10.67 -16.55 18.55
N ALA A 405 -10.88 -17.18 17.40
CA ALA A 405 -10.12 -18.35 17.00
C ALA A 405 -8.63 -18.06 16.79
N LEU A 406 -8.29 -16.90 16.21
CA LEU A 406 -6.91 -16.43 16.04
C LEU A 406 -6.24 -16.14 17.38
N ALA A 407 -6.92 -15.44 18.29
CA ALA A 407 -6.41 -15.17 19.63
C ALA A 407 -6.14 -16.47 20.40
N LEU A 408 -7.05 -17.44 20.33
CA LEU A 408 -6.88 -18.75 20.94
C LEU A 408 -5.70 -19.53 20.34
N LEU A 409 -5.55 -19.52 19.01
CA LEU A 409 -4.41 -20.14 18.34
C LEU A 409 -3.09 -19.51 18.77
N GLN A 410 -3.02 -18.19 18.78
CA GLN A 410 -1.84 -17.45 19.23
C GLN A 410 -1.46 -17.86 20.67
N GLU A 411 -2.40 -17.78 21.61
CA GLU A 411 -2.14 -18.11 23.02
C GLU A 411 -1.69 -19.57 23.19
N THR A 412 -2.40 -20.51 22.56
CA THR A 412 -2.09 -21.95 22.67
C THR A 412 -0.80 -22.34 21.97
N VAL A 413 -0.41 -21.69 20.88
CA VAL A 413 0.90 -21.93 20.26
C VAL A 413 2.02 -21.44 21.16
N LEU A 414 1.84 -20.27 21.78
CA LEU A 414 2.86 -19.64 22.62
C LEU A 414 2.98 -20.27 24.02
N HIS A 415 1.89 -20.77 24.60
CA HIS A 415 1.86 -21.24 26.00
C HIS A 415 1.17 -22.60 26.19
N GLY A 416 0.66 -23.19 25.13
CA GLY A 416 -0.12 -24.44 25.15
C GLY A 416 0.68 -25.71 24.89
N SER A 417 0.04 -26.85 25.17
CA SER A 417 0.51 -28.18 24.75
C SER A 417 0.08 -28.48 23.31
N ASP A 418 0.67 -29.49 22.68
CA ASP A 418 0.34 -29.91 21.31
C ASP A 418 -1.15 -30.25 21.15
N GLU A 419 -1.73 -30.92 22.15
CA GLU A 419 -3.17 -31.22 22.17
C GLU A 419 -4.05 -29.96 22.22
N ARG A 420 -3.62 -28.91 22.95
CA ARG A 420 -4.35 -27.64 22.99
C ARG A 420 -4.25 -26.89 21.66
N VAL A 421 -3.10 -26.96 20.99
CA VAL A 421 -2.92 -26.39 19.65
C VAL A 421 -3.81 -27.12 18.64
N ALA A 422 -3.88 -28.44 18.68
CA ALA A 422 -4.75 -29.21 17.78
C ALA A 422 -6.22 -28.79 17.91
N ARG A 423 -6.74 -28.66 19.14
CA ARG A 423 -8.11 -28.16 19.39
C ARG A 423 -8.32 -26.72 18.95
N ALA A 424 -7.31 -25.85 19.09
CA ALA A 424 -7.39 -24.48 18.60
C ALA A 424 -7.41 -24.41 17.06
N MET A 425 -6.66 -25.29 16.39
CA MET A 425 -6.69 -25.42 14.93
C MET A 425 -8.04 -25.90 14.42
N GLU A 426 -8.71 -26.82 15.13
CA GLU A 426 -10.07 -27.24 14.80
C GLU A 426 -11.07 -26.08 14.87
N LYS A 427 -11.03 -25.29 15.94
CA LYS A 427 -11.88 -24.09 16.08
C LYS A 427 -11.59 -23.05 14.99
N TYR A 428 -10.32 -22.84 14.66
CA TYR A 428 -9.93 -21.95 13.57
C TYR A 428 -10.43 -22.45 12.21
N TRP A 429 -10.40 -23.75 11.97
CA TRP A 429 -10.94 -24.35 10.77
C TRP A 429 -12.44 -24.09 10.62
N GLU A 430 -13.22 -24.25 11.69
CA GLU A 430 -14.66 -23.94 11.68
C GLU A 430 -14.92 -22.46 11.35
N ALA A 431 -14.18 -21.55 11.99
CA ALA A 431 -14.26 -20.11 11.73
C ALA A 431 -13.94 -19.75 10.27
N VAL A 432 -12.90 -20.36 9.69
CA VAL A 432 -12.51 -20.18 8.29
C VAL A 432 -13.57 -20.70 7.33
N GLN A 433 -14.19 -21.85 7.62
CA GLN A 433 -15.26 -22.39 6.77
C GLN A 433 -16.48 -21.46 6.75
N CYS A 434 -16.86 -20.92 7.91
CA CYS A 434 -17.87 -19.88 8.01
C CYS A 434 -17.48 -18.64 7.18
N ALA A 435 -16.26 -18.12 7.40
CA ALA A 435 -15.78 -16.92 6.72
C ALA A 435 -15.80 -17.06 5.19
N ARG A 436 -15.43 -18.24 4.68
CA ARG A 436 -15.53 -18.55 3.24
C ARG A 436 -16.98 -18.44 2.74
N THR A 437 -17.94 -19.03 3.45
CA THR A 437 -19.36 -18.95 3.06
C THR A 437 -19.94 -17.54 3.15
N ALA A 438 -19.37 -16.70 4.03
CA ALA A 438 -19.71 -15.29 4.17
C ALA A 438 -19.01 -14.37 3.13
N GLY A 439 -18.31 -14.93 2.13
CA GLY A 439 -17.62 -14.15 1.09
C GLY A 439 -16.21 -13.67 1.47
N GLY A 440 -15.64 -14.16 2.57
CA GLY A 440 -14.30 -13.78 3.03
C GLY A 440 -13.15 -14.25 2.14
N ALA A 441 -13.39 -15.16 1.19
CA ALA A 441 -12.35 -15.70 0.29
C ALA A 441 -11.61 -14.59 -0.50
N SER A 442 -12.34 -13.59 -0.99
CA SER A 442 -11.76 -12.44 -1.70
C SER A 442 -10.94 -11.55 -0.76
N PHE A 443 -11.37 -11.38 0.48
CA PHE A 443 -10.66 -10.60 1.49
C PHE A 443 -9.28 -11.21 1.80
N PHE A 444 -9.21 -12.52 1.94
CA PHE A 444 -7.96 -13.23 2.24
C PHE A 444 -7.11 -13.56 1.01
N GLY A 445 -7.61 -13.29 -0.20
CA GLY A 445 -6.91 -13.64 -1.45
C GLY A 445 -6.69 -15.16 -1.60
N VAL A 446 -7.61 -15.97 -1.07
CA VAL A 446 -7.58 -17.43 -1.17
C VAL A 446 -8.92 -17.90 -1.71
N GLU A 447 -8.98 -18.14 -3.02
CA GLU A 447 -10.20 -18.59 -3.71
C GLU A 447 -10.45 -20.09 -3.51
N THR A 448 -9.41 -20.84 -3.19
CA THR A 448 -9.52 -22.29 -2.99
C THR A 448 -10.10 -22.62 -1.60
N PRO A 449 -10.89 -23.69 -1.49
CA PRO A 449 -11.29 -24.25 -0.20
C PRO A 449 -10.08 -24.50 0.70
N PRO A 450 -10.20 -24.29 2.02
CA PRO A 450 -9.14 -24.66 2.94
C PRO A 450 -8.87 -26.17 2.81
N GLN A 451 -7.59 -26.56 2.76
CA GLN A 451 -7.17 -27.94 2.56
C GLN A 451 -6.44 -28.48 3.78
N SER A 452 -6.50 -29.79 4.01
CA SER A 452 -5.77 -30.45 5.11
C SER A 452 -4.25 -30.26 4.99
N LYS A 453 -3.73 -30.14 3.78
CA LYS A 453 -2.30 -29.87 3.53
C LYS A 453 -1.85 -28.49 4.01
N ASP A 454 -2.75 -27.50 4.02
CA ASP A 454 -2.45 -26.13 4.48
C ASP A 454 -2.12 -26.15 5.98
N ALA A 455 -2.86 -26.94 6.75
CA ALA A 455 -2.65 -27.17 8.16
C ALA A 455 -1.27 -27.81 8.45
N ALA A 456 -0.80 -28.71 7.58
CA ALA A 456 0.51 -29.34 7.74
C ALA A 456 1.66 -28.32 7.60
N HIS A 457 1.55 -27.37 6.67
CA HIS A 457 2.51 -26.26 6.54
C HIS A 457 2.51 -25.35 7.78
N PHE A 458 1.33 -25.09 8.35
CA PHE A 458 1.22 -24.33 9.60
C PHE A 458 1.84 -25.06 10.80
N VAL A 459 1.65 -26.38 10.91
CA VAL A 459 2.30 -27.19 11.95
C VAL A 459 3.83 -27.12 11.83
N ALA A 460 4.37 -27.17 10.61
CA ALA A 460 5.81 -27.01 10.37
C ALA A 460 6.31 -25.63 10.82
N PHE A 461 5.56 -24.57 10.54
CA PHE A 461 5.84 -23.21 11.00
C PHE A 461 5.87 -23.12 12.54
N VAL A 462 4.86 -23.65 13.22
CA VAL A 462 4.76 -23.68 14.70
C VAL A 462 5.90 -24.49 15.32
N SER A 463 6.26 -25.62 14.72
CA SER A 463 7.36 -26.48 15.19
C SER A 463 8.71 -25.75 15.18
N ARG A 464 9.00 -24.97 14.13
CA ARG A 464 10.21 -24.16 14.03
C ARG A 464 10.26 -23.06 15.09
N LEU A 465 9.15 -22.34 15.31
CA LEU A 465 9.04 -21.35 16.39
C LEU A 465 9.36 -21.96 17.75
N ARG A 466 8.74 -23.10 18.09
CA ARG A 466 8.96 -23.75 19.39
C ARG A 466 10.39 -24.24 19.56
N THR A 467 11.01 -24.75 18.50
CA THR A 467 12.42 -25.16 18.51
C THR A 467 13.35 -23.97 18.74
N HIS A 468 13.08 -22.84 18.07
CA HIS A 468 13.83 -21.60 18.25
C HIS A 468 13.74 -21.08 19.69
N ARG A 469 12.53 -21.03 20.27
CA ARG A 469 12.31 -20.58 21.66
C ARG A 469 13.02 -21.46 22.70
N ARG A 470 13.03 -22.79 22.51
CA ARG A 470 13.77 -23.70 23.40
C ARG A 470 15.28 -23.46 23.33
N SER A 471 15.79 -23.14 22.14
CA SER A 471 17.22 -22.87 21.92
C SER A 471 17.65 -21.54 22.56
N ALA A 472 16.83 -20.49 22.41
CA ALA A 472 17.09 -19.18 23.00
C ALA A 472 17.03 -19.22 24.54
N GLY A 473 16.03 -19.90 25.13
CA GLY A 473 15.90 -20.01 26.59
C GLY A 473 17.02 -20.81 27.27
N HIS A 474 17.74 -21.67 26.54
CA HIS A 474 18.88 -22.42 27.09
C HIS A 474 20.18 -21.60 27.11
N GLN A 475 20.15 -20.40 26.54
CA GLN A 475 21.31 -19.51 26.38
C GLN A 475 21.37 -18.43 27.48
N ASP A 476 20.25 -18.16 28.16
CA ASP A 476 20.16 -17.28 29.33
C ASP A 476 20.50 -17.98 30.68
N ASP A 477 20.57 -19.32 30.69
CA ASP A 477 20.85 -20.15 31.89
C ASP A 477 22.33 -20.62 31.99
N ARG A 478 23.23 -20.16 31.11
CA ARG A 478 24.68 -20.42 31.14
C ARG A 478 25.47 -19.13 31.26
#